data_AF-A0A946E2S2-F1
#
_entry.id   AF-A0A946E2S2-F1
#
_cell.length_a   1.000
_cell.length_b   1.000
_cell.length_c   1.000
_cell.angle_alpha   90.00
_cell.angle_beta   90.00
_cell.angle_gamma   90.00
#
_symmetry.space_group_name_H-M   'P 1'
#
loop_
_entity.id
_entity.type
_entity.pdbx_description
1 polymer ?
#
loop_
_entity_poly.entity_id
_entity_poly.type
_entity_poly.pdbx_seq_one_letter_code
_entity_poly.pdbx_strand_id
1 'polypeptide(L)'
;MTDTSHTHPRAILDLMPDDDGGPVFQEPWQARIFALVSQLYVDGRYAWDDFKDLLIDEIQSQGAEDGSDYYERWLSAAERLVTAKGMAQVEELAQCKE
;
A
#
# COMPACT_ATOMS: atom_id res chain seq x y z
N MET A 1 -6.46 40.48 38.28
CA MET A 1 -5.54 40.08 37.20
C MET A 1 -5.91 38.67 36.82
N THR A 2 -6.51 38.53 35.65
CA THR A 2 -7.07 37.28 35.10
C THR A 2 -5.99 36.33 34.59
N ASP A 3 -6.27 35.05 34.78
CA ASP A 3 -6.01 33.94 33.86
C ASP A 3 -4.55 33.51 33.66
N THR A 4 -4.07 32.62 34.54
CA THR A 4 -2.91 31.78 34.25
C THR A 4 -3.34 30.69 33.27
N SER A 5 -2.95 30.92 32.03
CA SER A 5 -3.02 30.07 30.85
C SER A 5 -3.11 28.55 31.09
N HIS A 6 -4.26 28.00 30.67
CA HIS A 6 -4.41 26.94 29.67
C HIS A 6 -3.36 25.79 29.65
N THR A 7 -3.74 24.59 30.12
CA THR A 7 -4.20 23.46 29.27
C THR A 7 -3.55 23.41 27.86
N HIS A 8 -2.89 22.39 27.30
CA HIS A 8 -2.76 20.94 27.49
C HIS A 8 -1.40 20.50 26.87
N PRO A 9 -0.77 19.40 27.31
CA PRO A 9 0.29 18.73 26.55
C PRO A 9 -0.31 17.97 25.35
N ARG A 10 -0.86 18.69 24.36
CA ARG A 10 -1.43 18.12 23.13
C ARG A 10 -0.49 18.25 21.92
N ALA A 11 0.80 18.50 22.16
CA ALA A 11 1.80 18.61 21.10
C ALA A 11 2.59 17.30 20.86
N ILE A 12 2.49 16.32 21.78
CA ILE A 12 3.26 15.06 21.67
C ILE A 12 2.53 14.02 20.81
N LEU A 13 1.21 14.15 20.64
CA LEU A 13 0.41 13.24 19.81
C LEU A 13 0.54 13.50 18.30
N ASP A 14 1.12 14.64 17.90
CA ASP A 14 1.29 15.01 16.48
C ASP A 14 2.57 14.39 15.85
N LEU A 15 3.43 13.79 16.69
CA LEU A 15 4.72 13.20 16.30
C LEU A 15 4.75 11.68 16.40
N MET A 16 3.64 11.05 16.82
CA MET A 16 3.54 9.60 16.72
C MET A 16 3.13 9.29 15.29
N PRO A 17 3.97 8.62 14.47
CA PRO A 17 3.42 7.94 13.31
C PRO A 17 2.31 7.04 13.85
N ASP A 18 1.13 7.08 13.22
CA ASP A 18 0.05 6.11 13.46
C ASP A 18 0.60 4.71 13.16
N ASP A 19 1.33 4.15 14.13
CA ASP A 19 1.88 2.80 14.15
C ASP A 19 0.80 1.88 14.74
N ASP A 20 -0.42 1.98 14.21
CA ASP A 20 -1.51 1.06 14.54
C ASP A 20 -1.36 -0.23 13.74
N GLY A 21 -0.13 -0.75 13.56
CA GLY A 21 0.21 -2.05 12.96
C GLY A 21 -0.36 -2.39 11.57
N GLY A 22 -1.13 -1.50 10.97
CA GLY A 22 -1.83 -1.66 9.70
C GLY A 22 -1.09 -0.99 8.56
N PRO A 23 -1.34 -1.39 7.32
CA PRO A 23 -0.80 -0.70 6.16
C PRO A 23 -1.27 0.76 6.17
N VAL A 24 -0.35 1.69 6.42
CA VAL A 24 -0.60 3.13 6.28
C VAL A 24 -0.69 3.42 4.79
N PHE A 25 -1.90 3.69 4.30
CA PHE A 25 -2.13 4.14 2.94
C PHE A 25 -2.02 5.67 2.90
N GLN A 26 -1.03 6.19 2.20
CA GLN A 26 -0.85 7.62 1.97
C GLN A 26 -1.86 8.17 0.97
N GLU A 27 -2.30 7.35 0.01
CA GLU A 27 -3.21 7.76 -1.05
C GLU A 27 -4.36 6.74 -1.21
N PRO A 28 -5.56 7.18 -1.62
CA PRO A 28 -6.72 6.30 -1.75
C PRO A 28 -6.52 5.17 -2.76
N TRP A 29 -5.71 5.38 -3.80
CA TRP A 29 -5.38 4.35 -4.79
C TRP A 29 -4.59 3.17 -4.19
N GLN A 30 -3.79 3.40 -3.14
CA GLN A 30 -2.99 2.36 -2.49
C GLN A 30 -3.89 1.33 -1.79
N ALA A 31 -4.94 1.80 -1.11
CA ALA A 31 -5.95 0.94 -0.51
C ALA A 31 -6.74 0.15 -1.55
N ARG A 32 -7.02 0.74 -2.72
CA ARG A 32 -7.73 0.05 -3.82
C ARG A 32 -6.94 -1.13 -4.36
N ILE A 33 -5.64 -0.95 -4.63
CA ILE A 33 -4.77 -2.05 -5.08
C ILE A 33 -4.65 -3.12 -4.00
N PHE A 34 -4.47 -2.72 -2.74
CA PHE A 34 -4.46 -3.65 -1.61
C PHE A 34 -5.72 -4.51 -1.56
N ALA A 35 -6.89 -3.88 -1.67
CA ALA A 35 -8.18 -4.57 -1.67
C ALA A 35 -8.30 -5.53 -2.85
N LEU A 36 -7.88 -5.13 -4.06
CA LEU A 36 -7.96 -5.97 -5.25
C LEU A 36 -7.07 -7.22 -5.14
N VAL A 37 -5.80 -7.03 -4.78
CA VAL A 37 -4.84 -8.13 -4.59
C VAL A 37 -5.32 -9.06 -3.47
N SER A 38 -5.80 -8.50 -2.36
CA SER A 38 -6.36 -9.28 -1.25
C SER A 38 -7.62 -10.06 -1.66
N GLN A 39 -8.52 -9.46 -2.42
CA GLN A 39 -9.74 -10.12 -2.91
C GLN A 39 -9.40 -11.29 -3.83
N LEU A 40 -8.46 -11.09 -4.77
CA LEU A 40 -7.99 -12.15 -5.66
C LEU A 40 -7.35 -13.31 -4.89
N TYR A 41 -6.67 -13.02 -3.78
CA TYR A 41 -6.12 -14.06 -2.89
C TYR A 41 -7.23 -14.81 -2.14
N VAL A 42 -8.20 -14.09 -1.57
CA VAL A 42 -9.35 -14.66 -0.88
C VAL A 42 -10.19 -15.54 -1.82
N ASP A 43 -10.32 -15.13 -3.09
CA ASP A 43 -10.98 -15.90 -4.15
C ASP A 43 -10.18 -17.15 -4.58
N GLY A 44 -8.98 -17.37 -4.03
CA GLY A 44 -8.13 -18.53 -4.32
C GLY A 44 -7.53 -18.50 -5.73
N ARG A 45 -7.48 -17.32 -6.37
CA ARG A 45 -7.03 -17.16 -7.75
C ARG A 45 -5.51 -17.35 -7.90
N TYR A 46 -4.77 -17.07 -6.85
CA TYR A 46 -3.32 -17.24 -6.79
C TYR A 46 -2.88 -17.54 -5.35
N ALA A 47 -1.67 -18.08 -5.18
CA ALA A 47 -1.08 -18.28 -3.86
C ALA A 47 -0.38 -17.01 -3.39
N TRP A 48 -0.52 -16.63 -2.12
CA TRP A 48 0.13 -15.43 -1.57
C TRP A 48 1.65 -15.39 -1.83
N ASP A 49 2.31 -16.55 -1.88
CA ASP A 49 3.74 -16.64 -2.23
C ASP A 49 4.05 -16.19 -3.66
N ASP A 50 3.20 -16.49 -4.65
CA ASP A 50 3.40 -16.03 -6.03
C ASP A 50 3.49 -14.49 -6.11
N PHE A 51 2.65 -13.80 -5.33
CA PHE A 51 2.65 -12.34 -5.28
C PHE A 51 3.84 -11.79 -4.51
N LYS A 52 4.19 -12.40 -3.37
CA LYS A 52 5.38 -12.00 -2.59
C LYS A 52 6.65 -12.11 -3.43
N ASP A 53 6.83 -13.20 -4.18
CA ASP A 53 8.00 -13.39 -5.03
C ASP A 53 8.10 -12.30 -6.11
N LEU A 54 6.98 -11.95 -6.76
CA LEU A 54 6.93 -10.85 -7.72
C LEU A 54 7.24 -9.50 -7.08
N LEU A 55 6.73 -9.25 -5.88
CA LEU A 55 7.00 -8.01 -5.14
C LEU A 55 8.48 -7.91 -4.72
N ILE A 56 9.07 -9.00 -4.25
CA ILE A 56 10.48 -9.06 -3.89
C ILE A 56 11.35 -8.79 -5.12
N ASP A 57 11.02 -9.39 -6.26
CA ASP A 57 11.71 -9.16 -7.54
C ASP A 57 11.66 -7.68 -7.96
N GLU A 58 10.49 -7.03 -7.85
CA GLU A 58 10.35 -5.59 -8.15
C GLU A 58 11.16 -4.70 -7.20
N ILE A 59 11.13 -4.99 -5.90
CA ILE A 59 11.89 -4.25 -4.88
C ILE A 59 13.40 -4.42 -5.12
N GLN A 60 13.85 -5.64 -5.44
CA GLN A 60 15.26 -5.93 -5.70
C GLN A 60 15.74 -5.33 -7.02
N SER A 61 14.90 -5.26 -8.05
CA SER A 61 15.29 -4.79 -9.38
C SER A 61 15.49 -3.27 -9.45
N GLN A 62 14.77 -2.49 -8.64
CA GLN A 62 14.80 -1.03 -8.75
C GLN A 62 15.32 -0.30 -7.50
N GLY A 63 15.46 -0.99 -6.36
CA GLY A 63 15.86 -0.39 -5.10
C GLY A 63 14.75 0.46 -4.49
N ALA A 64 14.49 0.29 -3.20
CA ALA A 64 13.61 1.18 -2.45
C ALA A 64 14.46 2.31 -1.87
N GLU A 65 14.39 3.50 -2.48
CA GLU A 65 15.21 4.65 -2.08
C GLU A 65 14.76 5.25 -0.74
N ASP A 66 13.46 5.40 -0.51
CA ASP A 66 12.90 5.97 0.74
C ASP A 66 11.60 5.31 1.22
N GLY A 67 11.16 4.21 0.58
CA GLY A 67 9.92 3.50 0.94
C GLY A 67 8.62 4.20 0.51
N SER A 68 8.70 5.44 -0.02
CA SER A 68 7.59 6.13 -0.70
C SER A 68 7.01 5.32 -1.85
N ASP A 69 7.87 4.56 -2.53
CA ASP A 69 7.51 3.84 -3.74
C ASP A 69 7.00 2.43 -3.43
N TYR A 70 6.87 2.06 -2.14
CA TYR A 70 6.47 0.72 -1.73
C TYR A 70 5.15 0.29 -2.38
N TYR A 71 4.14 1.16 -2.35
CA TYR A 71 2.85 0.87 -2.99
C TYR A 71 2.89 0.95 -4.52
N GLU A 72 3.85 1.68 -5.09
CA GLU A 72 4.09 1.66 -6.55
C GLU A 72 4.71 0.34 -6.99
N ARG A 73 5.64 -0.23 -6.20
CA ARG A 73 6.14 -1.60 -6.42
C ARG A 73 5.04 -2.63 -6.26
N TRP A 74 4.17 -2.43 -5.28
CA TRP A 74 2.98 -3.23 -5.07
C TRP A 74 2.03 -3.20 -6.27
N LEU A 75 1.84 -2.02 -6.90
CA LEU A 75 1.11 -1.89 -8.15
C LEU A 75 1.78 -2.69 -9.28
N SER A 76 3.07 -2.49 -9.51
CA SER A 76 3.80 -3.20 -10.58
C SER A 76 3.79 -4.72 -10.38
N ALA A 77 3.92 -5.19 -9.14
CA ALA A 77 3.79 -6.60 -8.80
C ALA A 77 2.36 -7.12 -9.05
N ALA A 78 1.34 -6.34 -8.72
CA ALA A 78 -0.06 -6.68 -8.98
C ALA A 78 -0.36 -6.75 -10.49
N GLU A 79 0.17 -5.82 -11.29
CA GLU A 79 0.08 -5.82 -12.75
C GLU A 79 0.74 -7.07 -13.35
N ARG A 80 1.95 -7.42 -12.88
CA ARG A 80 2.65 -8.64 -13.30
C ARG A 80 1.86 -9.89 -12.91
N LEU A 81 1.30 -9.95 -11.70
CA LEU A 81 0.50 -11.07 -11.22
C LEU A 81 -0.76 -11.27 -12.09
N VAL A 82 -1.51 -10.20 -12.30
CA VAL A 82 -2.75 -10.21 -13.09
C VAL A 82 -2.48 -10.60 -14.55
N THR A 83 -1.38 -10.09 -15.13
CA THR A 83 -0.92 -10.46 -16.47
C THR A 83 -0.50 -11.93 -16.54
N ALA A 84 0.28 -12.41 -15.57
CA ALA A 84 0.77 -13.79 -15.51
C ALA A 84 -0.36 -14.82 -15.33
N LYS A 85 -1.40 -14.46 -14.57
CA LYS A 85 -2.57 -15.32 -14.36
C LYS A 85 -3.66 -15.13 -15.43
N GLY A 86 -3.53 -14.13 -16.32
CA GLY A 86 -4.48 -13.83 -17.38
C GLY A 86 -5.85 -13.36 -16.88
N MET A 87 -5.90 -12.70 -15.72
CA MET A 87 -7.14 -12.50 -14.94
C MET A 87 -7.82 -11.15 -15.12
N ALA A 88 -7.11 -10.12 -15.60
CA ALA A 88 -7.70 -8.85 -16.01
C ALA A 88 -6.77 -8.15 -17.00
N GLN A 89 -7.32 -7.29 -17.85
CA GLN A 89 -6.50 -6.41 -18.68
C GLN A 89 -5.85 -5.38 -17.75
N VAL A 90 -4.55 -5.13 -17.93
CA VAL A 90 -3.74 -4.12 -17.19
C VAL A 90 -4.44 -2.75 -17.10
N GLU A 91 -5.37 -2.48 -18.02
CA GLU A 91 -6.17 -1.26 -18.12
C GLU A 91 -7.11 -1.02 -16.90
N GLU A 92 -7.68 -2.07 -16.28
CA GLU A 92 -8.52 -1.92 -15.06
C GLU A 92 -7.71 -1.58 -13.81
N LEU A 93 -6.44 -2.02 -13.77
CA LEU A 93 -5.50 -1.67 -12.70
C LEU A 93 -5.02 -0.22 -12.83
N ALA A 94 -4.74 0.23 -14.06
CA ALA A 94 -4.30 1.59 -14.33
C ALA A 94 -5.40 2.63 -14.01
N GLN A 95 -6.68 2.30 -14.25
CA GLN A 95 -7.81 3.16 -13.89
C GLN A 95 -8.04 3.31 -12.38
N CYS A 96 -7.44 2.45 -11.53
CA CYS A 96 -7.53 2.64 -10.07
C CYS A 96 -6.67 3.80 -9.55
N LYS A 97 -5.73 4.33 -10.36
CA LYS A 97 -4.93 5.51 -10.05
C LYS A 97 -5.68 6.84 -10.28
N GLU A 98 -6.85 6.84 -10.94
CA GLU A 98 -7.69 8.04 -11.17
C GLU A 98 -8.78 8.28 -10.09
#